data_AF-A0A934NKG7-F1
#
_entry.id   AF-A0A934NKG7-F1
#
_cell.length_a   1.000
_cell.length_b   1.000
_cell.length_c   1.000
_cell.angle_alpha   90.00
_cell.angle_beta   90.00
_cell.angle_gamma   90.00
#
_symmetry.space_group_name_H-M   'P 1'
#
loop_
_entity.id
_entity.type
_entity.pdbx_description
1 polymer ?
#
loop_
_entity_poly.entity_id
_entity_poly.type
_entity_poly.pdbx_seq_one_letter_code
_entity_poly.pdbx_strand_id
1 'polypeptide(L)'
;MEDSIFRLTEEEEKELFEKGHIVFDSSALLSFYGYTERISEEYFNKVFETLKGRLWLPAQVIYEFEKNREKVITKPKGAYLNLSKSNGTTDGGYLESIQNGIDLIRKNTKSIQGQIKTLAERTIKDDKHPHIGQKNIGEFKDILKTFESNIEILNEGYDNLLNDTQNQIEEKIKELDEKSLSDNFRERLDKYFEHGKPYSYEKMLEIIKEGRFRYENEIPPGYEDEKKKIGFQKYGDLLLWFQIIDYAKDKNKPIIFVTNDVKVDWWQQDGDGQTSDTPRHELLFEFKDKSKQKVWFYTIDRLIFKSNKYLDTEVSDEIIEEIQNVNISNIDQEWLELLQDALDNEEDVRANHRYKYKGKALGTWLTGTAQRNKEGKKLEISAEIKEIGFDYNLRKRTPEASTKRFIRQLISDEDPLKVNYQNWFNSVIAPKKDDLSVGTIEHLNQVWELKFDEERYWDIPSKIKDRVDDWKEFRYDSKDNPRGKWSTNDREMGDLYTWVLKRKKYSDKMELILERFSPQEIEELKAEGFPIE
;
A
#
# COMPACT_ATOMS: atom_id res chain seq x y z
N MET A 1 -42.41 12.63 10.08
CA MET A 1 -41.09 12.90 9.48
C MET A 1 -41.09 12.33 8.06
N GLU A 2 -41.98 12.84 7.20
CA GLU A 2 -42.17 12.30 5.83
C GLU A 2 -41.36 13.07 4.77
N ASP A 3 -40.88 14.28 5.04
CA ASP A 3 -40.05 15.09 4.12
C ASP A 3 -38.58 15.17 4.55
N SER A 4 -37.90 14.02 4.68
CA SER A 4 -36.46 14.01 5.00
C SER A 4 -35.63 14.13 3.73
N ILE A 5 -34.96 15.27 3.52
CA ILE A 5 -34.04 15.50 2.39
C ILE A 5 -32.83 14.57 2.36
N PHE A 6 -32.60 13.84 3.46
CA PHE A 6 -31.49 12.91 3.65
C PHE A 6 -31.81 11.48 3.23
N ARG A 7 -33.01 11.23 2.71
CA ARG A 7 -33.44 9.93 2.21
C ARG A 7 -34.19 10.12 0.91
N LEU A 8 -34.18 9.08 0.08
CA LEU A 8 -34.91 9.03 -1.17
C LEU A 8 -35.84 7.82 -1.09
N THR A 9 -37.15 8.04 -1.14
CA THR A 9 -38.10 6.92 -1.29
C THR A 9 -38.06 6.36 -2.71
N GLU A 10 -38.62 5.18 -2.92
CA GLU A 10 -38.67 4.58 -4.26
C GLU A 10 -39.49 5.44 -5.24
N GLU A 11 -40.56 6.10 -4.77
CA GLU A 11 -41.35 7.02 -5.57
C GLU A 11 -40.57 8.30 -5.91
N GLU A 12 -39.85 8.87 -4.94
CA GLU A 12 -39.00 10.04 -5.17
C GLU A 12 -37.84 9.74 -6.11
N GLU A 13 -37.24 8.55 -5.99
CA GLU A 13 -36.18 8.07 -6.88
C GLU A 13 -36.70 7.92 -8.31
N LYS A 14 -37.87 7.30 -8.47
CA LYS A 14 -38.52 7.18 -9.78
C LYS A 14 -38.79 8.56 -10.40
N GLU A 15 -39.37 9.50 -9.64
CA GLU A 15 -39.63 10.85 -10.13
C GLU A 15 -38.33 11.58 -10.52
N LEU A 16 -37.26 11.37 -9.74
CA LEU A 16 -35.95 11.92 -10.05
C LEU A 16 -35.40 11.39 -11.38
N PHE A 17 -35.54 10.10 -11.67
CA PHE A 17 -35.12 9.51 -12.95
C PHE A 17 -36.01 9.96 -14.12
N GLU A 18 -37.30 10.19 -13.90
CA GLU A 18 -38.23 10.66 -14.94
C GLU A 18 -38.01 12.14 -15.30
N LYS A 19 -37.70 13.00 -14.32
CA LYS A 19 -37.71 14.47 -14.51
C LYS A 19 -36.36 15.16 -14.31
N GLY A 20 -35.42 14.51 -13.63
CA GLY A 20 -34.14 15.08 -13.27
C GLY A 20 -33.20 15.24 -14.46
N HIS A 21 -32.34 16.25 -14.38
CA HIS A 21 -31.22 16.42 -15.30
C HIS A 21 -30.01 15.66 -14.75
N ILE A 22 -29.21 15.10 -15.64
CA ILE A 22 -28.11 14.20 -15.30
C ILE A 22 -26.81 14.92 -15.61
N VAL A 23 -25.95 14.98 -14.59
CA VAL A 23 -24.68 15.68 -14.64
C VAL A 23 -23.58 14.70 -14.31
N PHE A 24 -22.63 14.54 -15.22
CA PHE A 24 -21.51 13.63 -15.03
C PHE A 24 -20.29 14.37 -14.48
N ASP A 25 -19.57 13.70 -13.60
CA ASP A 25 -18.22 14.03 -13.18
C ASP A 25 -17.17 13.52 -14.18
N SER A 26 -15.96 14.10 -14.15
CA SER A 26 -14.85 13.68 -14.99
C SER A 26 -14.42 12.24 -14.70
N SER A 27 -14.47 11.80 -13.44
CA SER A 27 -14.18 10.42 -13.03
C SER A 27 -15.09 9.39 -13.70
N ALA A 28 -16.40 9.68 -13.78
CA ALA A 28 -17.38 8.83 -14.42
C ALA A 28 -17.17 8.79 -15.94
N LEU A 29 -16.91 9.93 -16.58
CA LEU A 29 -16.63 9.96 -18.03
C LEU A 29 -15.35 9.21 -18.39
N LEU A 30 -14.28 9.36 -17.60
CA LEU A 30 -13.00 8.71 -17.90
C LEU A 30 -13.06 7.18 -17.72
N SER A 31 -13.99 6.67 -16.90
CA SER A 31 -14.20 5.22 -16.73
C SER A 31 -14.61 4.50 -18.03
N PHE A 32 -15.23 5.21 -18.98
CA PHE A 32 -15.59 4.63 -20.28
C PHE A 32 -14.39 4.17 -21.11
N TYR A 33 -13.22 4.78 -20.91
CA TYR A 33 -11.98 4.29 -21.55
C TYR A 33 -11.52 2.93 -21.01
N GLY A 34 -11.99 2.54 -19.83
CA GLY A 34 -11.77 1.22 -19.26
C GLY A 34 -12.79 0.17 -19.72
N TYR A 35 -13.86 0.57 -20.41
CA TYR A 35 -14.88 -0.35 -20.92
C TYR A 35 -14.56 -0.84 -22.35
N THR A 36 -15.14 -1.99 -22.70
CA THR A 36 -15.15 -2.47 -24.09
C THR A 36 -16.00 -1.55 -24.97
N GLU A 37 -15.73 -1.51 -26.28
CA GLU A 37 -16.49 -0.66 -27.20
C GLU A 37 -17.99 -1.00 -27.17
N ARG A 38 -18.33 -2.29 -27.04
CA ARG A 38 -19.69 -2.78 -26.90
C ARG A 38 -20.42 -2.15 -25.69
N ILE A 39 -19.78 -2.10 -24.52
CA ILE A 39 -20.37 -1.49 -23.32
C ILE A 39 -20.59 0.00 -23.55
N SER A 40 -19.60 0.68 -24.12
CA SER A 40 -19.71 2.11 -24.44
C SER A 40 -20.87 2.35 -25.41
N GLU A 41 -20.97 1.62 -26.51
CA GLU A 41 -22.10 1.70 -27.46
C GLU A 41 -23.45 1.52 -26.79
N GLU A 42 -23.60 0.56 -25.89
CA GLU A 42 -24.84 0.32 -25.16
C GLU A 42 -25.24 1.50 -24.28
N TYR A 43 -24.29 2.12 -23.57
CA TYR A 43 -24.56 3.37 -22.84
C TYR A 43 -25.03 4.49 -23.76
N PHE A 44 -24.32 4.74 -24.86
CA PHE A 44 -24.66 5.84 -25.76
C PHE A 44 -26.03 5.61 -26.44
N ASN A 45 -26.27 4.41 -26.93
CA ASN A 45 -27.44 4.09 -27.75
C ASN A 45 -28.71 3.86 -26.92
N LYS A 46 -28.58 3.37 -25.68
CA LYS A 46 -29.74 3.05 -24.83
C LYS A 46 -29.92 4.07 -23.72
N VAL A 47 -28.89 4.27 -22.89
CA VAL A 47 -28.99 5.14 -21.72
C VAL A 47 -28.99 6.61 -22.14
N PHE A 48 -27.98 7.07 -22.88
CA PHE A 48 -27.86 8.48 -23.24
C PHE A 48 -28.90 8.92 -24.27
N GLU A 49 -29.32 8.04 -25.19
CA GLU A 49 -30.43 8.34 -26.09
C GLU A 49 -31.75 8.53 -25.31
N THR A 50 -32.04 7.67 -24.32
CA THR A 50 -33.22 7.82 -23.45
C THR A 50 -33.16 9.08 -22.58
N LEU A 51 -31.95 9.51 -22.18
CA LEU A 51 -31.70 10.69 -21.36
C LEU A 51 -31.47 11.98 -22.16
N LYS A 52 -31.56 11.92 -23.48
CA LYS A 52 -31.24 13.03 -24.38
C LYS A 52 -32.04 14.29 -24.05
N GLY A 53 -31.36 15.44 -24.05
CA GLY A 53 -31.93 16.72 -23.62
C GLY A 53 -31.98 16.93 -22.11
N ARG A 54 -31.57 15.93 -21.30
CA ARG A 54 -31.41 16.06 -19.84
C ARG A 54 -29.96 15.91 -19.39
N LEU A 55 -29.04 15.62 -20.32
CA LEU A 55 -27.62 15.41 -20.07
C LEU A 55 -26.86 16.74 -20.15
N TRP A 56 -26.10 17.06 -19.11
CA TRP A 56 -25.32 18.30 -19.04
C TRP A 56 -23.91 18.08 -18.48
N LEU A 57 -22.91 18.73 -19.07
CA LEU A 57 -21.52 18.71 -18.61
C LEU A 57 -21.09 20.07 -18.07
N PRO A 58 -20.66 20.15 -16.79
CA PRO A 58 -20.05 21.34 -16.22
C PRO A 58 -18.74 21.69 -16.94
N ALA A 59 -18.43 22.98 -17.08
CA ALA A 59 -17.19 23.39 -17.73
C ALA A 59 -15.93 22.91 -16.99
N GLN A 60 -16.01 22.76 -15.66
CA GLN A 60 -14.93 22.17 -14.87
C GLN A 60 -14.69 20.70 -15.22
N VAL A 61 -15.75 19.93 -15.46
CA VAL A 61 -15.67 18.52 -15.87
C VAL A 61 -15.06 18.41 -17.25
N ILE A 62 -15.48 19.26 -18.19
CA ILE A 62 -14.89 19.31 -19.54
C ILE A 62 -13.38 19.59 -19.45
N TYR A 63 -12.97 20.57 -18.64
CA TYR A 63 -11.56 20.88 -18.43
C TYR A 63 -10.77 19.69 -17.86
N GLU A 64 -11.30 19.02 -16.83
CA GLU A 64 -10.65 17.88 -16.20
C GLU A 64 -10.60 16.66 -17.12
N PHE A 65 -11.67 16.41 -17.87
CA PHE A 65 -11.73 15.36 -18.88
C PHE A 65 -10.64 15.58 -19.95
N GLU A 66 -10.56 16.77 -20.54
CA GLU A 66 -9.55 17.10 -21.56
C GLU A 66 -8.12 17.02 -21.03
N LYS A 67 -7.91 17.46 -19.79
CA LYS A 67 -6.60 17.39 -19.14
C LYS A 67 -6.14 15.94 -18.89
N ASN A 68 -7.07 15.05 -18.56
CA ASN A 68 -6.75 13.71 -18.09
C ASN A 68 -6.98 12.60 -19.14
N ARG A 69 -7.74 12.83 -20.22
CA ARG A 69 -8.11 11.80 -21.21
C ARG A 69 -6.90 11.08 -21.79
N GLU A 70 -5.88 11.80 -22.24
CA GLU A 70 -4.68 11.18 -22.86
C GLU A 70 -3.92 10.34 -21.85
N LYS A 71 -3.85 10.78 -20.59
CA LYS A 71 -3.24 10.01 -19.51
C LYS A 71 -4.02 8.73 -19.24
N VAL A 72 -5.36 8.77 -19.23
CA VAL A 72 -6.19 7.58 -19.01
C VAL A 72 -6.07 6.59 -20.16
N ILE A 73 -6.09 7.08 -21.41
CA ILE A 73 -5.90 6.25 -22.62
C ILE A 73 -4.52 5.59 -22.65
N THR A 74 -3.50 6.26 -22.13
CA THR A 74 -2.12 5.73 -22.08
C THR A 74 -1.81 4.91 -20.82
N LYS A 75 -2.66 4.94 -19.78
CA LYS A 75 -2.46 4.15 -18.54
C LYS A 75 -2.27 2.64 -18.84
N PRO A 76 -3.07 2.00 -19.70
CA PRO A 76 -2.84 0.60 -20.08
C PRO A 76 -1.47 0.36 -20.74
N LYS A 77 -0.95 1.32 -21.53
CA LYS A 77 0.39 1.20 -22.13
C LYS A 77 1.48 1.14 -21.07
N GLY A 78 1.36 1.96 -20.03
CA GLY A 78 2.27 1.92 -18.88
C GLY A 78 2.28 0.55 -18.21
N ALA A 79 1.10 -0.07 -18.02
CA ALA A 79 0.98 -1.41 -17.47
C ALA A 79 1.67 -2.47 -18.33
N TYR A 80 1.45 -2.45 -19.66
CA TYR A 80 2.14 -3.37 -20.58
C TYR A 80 3.66 -3.18 -20.57
N LEU A 81 4.14 -1.93 -20.57
CA LEU A 81 5.58 -1.64 -20.52
C LEU A 81 6.21 -2.12 -19.20
N ASN A 82 5.50 -1.97 -18.08
CA ASN A 82 5.96 -2.39 -16.76
C ASN A 82 6.12 -3.92 -16.62
N LEU A 83 5.44 -4.73 -17.45
CA LEU A 83 5.69 -6.18 -17.49
C LEU A 83 7.15 -6.52 -17.85
N SER A 84 7.78 -5.66 -18.65
CA SER A 84 9.13 -5.88 -19.20
C SER A 84 10.27 -5.23 -18.39
N LYS A 85 10.07 -4.04 -17.81
CA LYS A 85 11.09 -3.28 -17.09
C LYS A 85 10.53 -2.68 -15.80
N SER A 86 11.29 -2.79 -14.71
CA SER A 86 10.95 -2.08 -13.47
C SER A 86 11.21 -0.57 -13.63
N ASN A 87 10.16 0.24 -13.51
CA ASN A 87 10.25 1.70 -13.50
C ASN A 87 10.19 2.30 -12.07
N GLY A 88 10.54 1.51 -11.06
CA GLY A 88 10.47 1.91 -9.64
C GLY A 88 9.06 1.81 -9.02
N THR A 89 8.13 1.15 -9.69
CA THR A 89 6.83 0.73 -9.14
C THR A 89 6.89 -0.76 -8.76
N THR A 90 6.22 -1.16 -7.68
CA THR A 90 6.20 -2.55 -7.15
C THR A 90 5.49 -3.57 -8.07
N ASP A 91 4.77 -3.10 -9.09
CA ASP A 91 3.98 -3.92 -10.01
C ASP A 91 4.61 -3.92 -11.41
N GLY A 92 5.64 -4.76 -11.60
CA GLY A 92 6.41 -4.85 -12.85
C GLY A 92 7.78 -5.52 -12.71
N GLY A 93 8.53 -5.63 -13.81
CA GLY A 93 9.89 -6.18 -13.82
C GLY A 93 9.96 -7.70 -13.63
N TYR A 94 8.92 -8.44 -14.00
CA TYR A 94 8.88 -9.90 -13.88
C TYR A 94 9.97 -10.57 -14.72
N LEU A 95 10.14 -10.13 -15.98
CA LEU A 95 11.19 -10.66 -16.86
C LEU A 95 12.59 -10.40 -16.29
N GLU A 96 12.83 -9.19 -15.79
CA GLU A 96 14.07 -8.81 -15.11
C GLU A 96 14.33 -9.66 -13.86
N SER A 97 13.31 -9.92 -13.06
CA SER A 97 13.40 -10.79 -11.88
C SER A 97 13.74 -12.24 -12.24
N ILE A 98 13.16 -12.76 -13.32
CA ILE A 98 13.47 -14.10 -13.85
C ILE A 98 14.93 -14.15 -14.31
N GLN A 99 15.39 -13.16 -15.08
CA GLN A 99 16.77 -13.06 -15.54
C GLN A 99 17.76 -13.03 -14.37
N ASN A 100 17.49 -12.19 -13.36
CA ASN A 100 18.31 -12.11 -12.15
C ASN A 100 18.38 -13.44 -11.41
N GLY A 101 17.26 -14.19 -11.34
CA GLY A 101 17.22 -15.54 -10.77
C GLY A 101 18.11 -16.53 -11.53
N ILE A 102 18.05 -16.51 -12.87
CA ILE A 102 18.89 -17.36 -13.73
C ILE A 102 20.38 -17.01 -13.55
N ASP A 103 20.72 -15.72 -13.51
CA ASP A 103 22.10 -15.26 -13.32
C ASP A 103 22.67 -15.65 -11.94
N LEU A 104 21.84 -15.61 -10.90
CA LEU A 104 22.21 -16.09 -9.57
C LEU A 104 22.51 -17.61 -9.58
N ILE A 105 21.66 -18.41 -10.23
CA ILE A 105 21.89 -19.86 -10.39
C ILE A 105 23.20 -20.12 -11.13
N ARG A 106 23.47 -19.37 -12.21
CA ARG A 106 24.71 -19.47 -12.98
C ARG A 106 25.94 -19.12 -12.14
N LYS A 107 25.88 -18.03 -11.34
CA LYS A 107 26.97 -17.62 -10.43
C LYS A 107 27.26 -18.68 -9.37
N ASN A 108 26.22 -19.23 -8.75
CA ASN A 108 26.37 -20.26 -7.72
C ASN A 108 26.94 -21.56 -8.29
N THR A 109 26.50 -21.97 -9.48
CA THR A 109 27.05 -23.13 -10.19
C THR A 109 28.56 -22.98 -10.44
N LYS A 110 29.01 -21.80 -10.91
CA LYS A 110 30.44 -21.50 -11.11
C LYS A 110 31.24 -21.59 -9.80
N SER A 111 30.66 -21.12 -8.70
CA SER A 111 31.29 -21.22 -7.37
C SER A 111 31.47 -22.69 -6.93
N ILE A 112 30.42 -23.50 -7.05
CA ILE A 112 30.47 -24.94 -6.72
C ILE A 112 31.50 -25.67 -7.57
N GLN A 113 31.55 -25.40 -8.88
CA GLN A 113 32.56 -25.95 -9.78
C GLN A 113 33.99 -25.60 -9.32
N GLY A 114 34.22 -24.35 -8.89
CA GLY A 114 35.51 -23.91 -8.35
C GLY A 114 35.93 -24.67 -7.08
N GLN A 115 35.00 -24.89 -6.15
CA GLN A 115 35.25 -25.65 -4.92
C GLN A 115 35.55 -27.13 -5.21
N ILE A 116 34.75 -27.77 -6.09
CA ILE A 116 34.96 -29.16 -6.49
C ILE A 116 36.28 -29.34 -7.25
N LYS A 117 36.65 -28.38 -8.10
CA LYS A 117 37.96 -28.36 -8.77
C LYS A 117 39.09 -28.29 -7.74
N THR A 118 39.00 -27.37 -6.79
CA THR A 118 40.00 -27.21 -5.72
C THR A 118 40.12 -28.48 -4.85
N LEU A 119 39.00 -29.09 -4.47
CA LEU A 119 38.97 -30.35 -3.72
C LEU A 119 39.67 -31.47 -4.50
N ALA A 120 39.35 -31.63 -5.78
CA ALA A 120 39.98 -32.62 -6.64
C ALA A 120 41.50 -32.40 -6.73
N GLU A 121 41.94 -31.18 -7.02
CA GLU A 121 43.36 -30.84 -7.18
C GLU A 121 44.17 -31.04 -5.89
N ARG A 122 43.58 -30.75 -4.73
CA ARG A 122 44.24 -30.94 -3.43
C ARG A 122 44.34 -32.40 -3.00
N THR A 123 43.48 -33.28 -3.54
CA THR A 123 43.31 -34.66 -3.03
C THR A 123 43.70 -35.75 -4.03
N ILE A 124 44.08 -35.38 -5.26
CA ILE A 124 44.42 -36.32 -6.34
C ILE A 124 45.79 -36.98 -6.18
N LYS A 125 46.73 -36.33 -5.49
CA LYS A 125 48.09 -36.83 -5.37
C LYS A 125 48.18 -37.78 -4.18
N ASP A 126 48.61 -39.01 -4.43
CA ASP A 126 48.78 -40.05 -3.40
C ASP A 126 50.16 -39.97 -2.70
N ASP A 127 51.01 -39.02 -3.08
CA ASP A 127 52.33 -38.81 -2.47
C ASP A 127 52.30 -37.93 -1.21
N LYS A 128 51.16 -37.26 -0.93
CA LYS A 128 50.98 -36.34 0.21
C LYS A 128 49.53 -36.35 0.70
N HIS A 129 49.34 -36.22 2.01
CA HIS A 129 48.00 -36.02 2.58
C HIS A 129 47.55 -34.55 2.48
N PRO A 130 46.23 -34.29 2.34
CA PRO A 130 45.14 -35.28 2.28
C PRO A 130 44.99 -35.92 0.88
N HIS A 131 44.79 -37.23 0.82
CA HIS A 131 44.49 -37.98 -0.41
C HIS A 131 43.09 -38.59 -0.29
N ILE A 132 42.27 -38.45 -1.34
CA ILE A 132 40.88 -38.93 -1.38
C ILE A 132 40.62 -39.56 -2.76
N GLY A 133 39.89 -40.67 -2.80
CA GLY A 133 39.48 -41.33 -4.03
C GLY A 133 38.66 -40.41 -4.94
N GLN A 134 39.05 -40.30 -6.21
CA GLN A 134 38.47 -39.34 -7.15
C GLN A 134 37.16 -39.78 -7.82
N LYS A 135 36.71 -41.02 -7.59
CA LYS A 135 35.53 -41.59 -8.27
C LYS A 135 34.27 -40.73 -8.10
N ASN A 136 33.86 -40.48 -6.85
CA ASN A 136 32.65 -39.70 -6.55
C ASN A 136 32.80 -38.22 -6.94
N ILE A 137 34.03 -37.69 -6.89
CA ILE A 137 34.33 -36.32 -7.34
C ILE A 137 34.15 -36.21 -8.86
N GLY A 138 34.58 -37.23 -9.61
CA GLY A 138 34.35 -37.34 -11.05
C GLY A 138 32.87 -37.43 -11.39
N GLU A 139 32.14 -38.35 -10.74
CA GLU A 139 30.69 -38.50 -10.94
C GLU A 139 29.93 -37.20 -10.65
N PHE A 140 30.29 -36.47 -9.60
CA PHE A 140 29.68 -35.17 -9.30
C PHE A 140 30.06 -34.08 -10.31
N LYS A 141 31.29 -34.07 -10.84
CA LYS A 141 31.68 -33.16 -11.93
C LYS A 141 30.85 -33.38 -13.19
N ASP A 142 30.54 -34.64 -13.53
CA ASP A 142 29.69 -34.96 -14.67
C ASP A 142 28.26 -34.46 -14.45
N ILE A 143 27.70 -34.62 -13.24
CA ILE A 143 26.39 -34.05 -12.87
C ILE A 143 26.40 -32.52 -13.02
N LEU A 144 27.45 -31.84 -12.53
CA LEU A 144 27.58 -30.38 -12.67
C LEU A 144 27.66 -29.94 -14.12
N LYS A 145 28.32 -30.72 -14.99
CA LYS A 145 28.40 -30.42 -16.42
C LYS A 145 27.03 -30.55 -17.10
N THR A 146 26.26 -31.58 -16.75
CA THR A 146 24.86 -31.71 -17.22
C THR A 146 23.99 -30.57 -16.71
N PHE A 147 24.15 -30.18 -15.45
CA PHE A 147 23.42 -29.06 -14.88
C PHE A 147 23.75 -27.74 -15.59
N GLU A 148 25.02 -27.49 -15.93
CA GLU A 148 25.44 -26.32 -16.71
C GLU A 148 24.78 -26.29 -18.10
N SER A 149 24.71 -27.43 -18.79
CA SER A 149 23.97 -27.51 -20.06
C SER A 149 22.48 -27.21 -19.88
N ASN A 150 21.85 -27.66 -18.79
CA ASN A 150 20.45 -27.34 -18.49
C ASN A 150 20.24 -25.85 -18.17
N ILE A 151 21.23 -25.19 -17.55
CA ILE A 151 21.18 -23.73 -17.34
C ILE A 151 21.20 -23.00 -18.68
N GLU A 152 22.03 -23.42 -19.64
CA GLU A 152 22.04 -22.78 -20.96
C GLU A 152 20.73 -23.00 -21.72
N ILE A 153 20.13 -24.20 -21.65
CA ILE A 153 18.78 -24.46 -22.19
C ILE A 153 17.73 -23.55 -21.54
N LEU A 154 17.82 -23.34 -20.22
CA LEU A 154 16.92 -22.43 -19.49
C LEU A 154 17.09 -20.98 -19.95
N ASN A 155 18.33 -20.54 -20.20
CA ASN A 155 18.61 -19.20 -20.73
C ASN A 155 18.03 -19.03 -22.15
N GLU A 156 18.23 -20.00 -23.04
CA GLU A 156 17.62 -19.98 -24.38
C GLU A 156 16.08 -19.95 -24.30
N GLY A 157 15.50 -20.71 -23.38
CA GLY A 157 14.05 -20.68 -23.11
C GLY A 157 13.58 -19.30 -22.64
N TYR A 158 14.35 -18.64 -21.78
CA TYR A 158 14.08 -17.28 -21.34
C TYR A 158 14.21 -16.26 -22.47
N ASP A 159 15.23 -16.33 -23.31
CA ASP A 159 15.41 -15.42 -24.45
C ASP A 159 14.22 -15.50 -25.42
N ASN A 160 13.70 -16.70 -25.66
CA ASN A 160 12.49 -16.89 -26.47
C ASN A 160 11.25 -16.27 -25.81
N LEU A 161 11.06 -16.49 -24.51
CA LEU A 161 9.97 -15.88 -23.74
C LEU A 161 10.05 -14.35 -23.76
N LEU A 162 11.25 -13.79 -23.58
CA LEU A 162 11.51 -12.35 -23.58
C LEU A 162 11.10 -11.74 -24.92
N ASN A 163 11.56 -12.31 -26.03
CA ASN A 163 11.26 -11.81 -27.37
C ASN A 163 9.76 -11.93 -27.70
N ASP A 164 9.14 -13.08 -27.40
CA ASP A 164 7.69 -13.28 -27.62
C ASP A 164 6.86 -12.27 -26.82
N THR A 165 7.18 -12.11 -25.54
CA THR A 165 6.48 -11.17 -24.65
C THR A 165 6.66 -9.72 -25.12
N GLN A 166 7.87 -9.33 -25.54
CA GLN A 166 8.15 -8.00 -26.08
C GLN A 166 7.34 -7.72 -27.36
N ASN A 167 7.28 -8.68 -28.29
CA ASN A 167 6.49 -8.54 -29.51
C ASN A 167 4.99 -8.38 -29.20
N GLN A 168 4.45 -9.19 -28.28
CA GLN A 168 3.04 -9.08 -27.87
C GLN A 168 2.73 -7.74 -27.19
N ILE A 169 3.65 -7.23 -26.37
CA ILE A 169 3.54 -5.89 -25.75
C ILE A 169 3.51 -4.81 -26.83
N GLU A 170 4.41 -4.86 -27.81
CA GLU A 170 4.47 -3.89 -28.91
C GLU A 170 3.18 -3.89 -29.75
N GLU A 171 2.65 -5.08 -30.09
CA GLU A 171 1.37 -5.21 -30.78
C GLU A 171 0.22 -4.60 -29.99
N LYS A 172 0.13 -4.89 -28.68
CA LYS A 172 -0.92 -4.32 -27.81
C LYS A 172 -0.81 -2.82 -27.67
N ILE A 173 0.41 -2.28 -27.56
CA ILE A 173 0.64 -0.83 -27.51
C ILE A 173 0.19 -0.17 -28.83
N LYS A 174 0.51 -0.79 -29.97
CA LYS A 174 0.09 -0.31 -31.29
C LYS A 174 -1.43 -0.29 -31.44
N GLU A 175 -2.13 -1.35 -31.01
CA GLU A 175 -3.61 -1.39 -30.98
C GLU A 175 -4.18 -0.23 -30.14
N LEU A 176 -3.57 0.06 -28.98
CA LEU A 176 -3.97 1.18 -28.12
C LEU A 176 -3.68 2.55 -28.73
N ASP A 177 -2.55 2.70 -29.44
CA ASP A 177 -2.22 3.91 -30.21
C ASP A 177 -3.24 4.18 -31.31
N GLU A 178 -3.58 3.15 -32.09
CA GLU A 178 -4.58 3.24 -33.15
C GLU A 178 -5.95 3.62 -32.59
N LYS A 179 -6.39 2.99 -31.49
CA LYS A 179 -7.64 3.33 -30.80
C LYS A 179 -7.65 4.77 -30.28
N SER A 180 -6.53 5.23 -29.73
CA SER A 180 -6.38 6.61 -29.25
C SER A 180 -6.48 7.64 -30.37
N LEU A 181 -5.97 7.32 -31.56
CA LEU A 181 -6.03 8.20 -32.74
C LEU A 181 -7.43 8.25 -33.35
N SER A 182 -8.19 7.15 -33.25
CA SER A 182 -9.58 7.07 -33.70
C SER A 182 -10.61 7.45 -32.62
N ASP A 183 -10.18 7.99 -31.47
CA ASP A 183 -11.06 8.28 -30.35
C ASP A 183 -12.11 9.34 -30.71
N ASN A 184 -13.35 8.87 -30.92
CA ASN A 184 -14.52 9.70 -31.18
C ASN A 184 -15.36 9.95 -29.93
N PHE A 185 -14.90 9.54 -28.73
CA PHE A 185 -15.69 9.63 -27.51
C PHE A 185 -16.10 11.06 -27.21
N ARG A 186 -15.21 12.03 -27.44
CA ARG A 186 -15.52 13.46 -27.35
C ARG A 186 -16.65 13.87 -28.30
N GLU A 187 -16.57 13.50 -29.57
CA GLU A 187 -17.61 13.81 -30.55
C GLU A 187 -18.95 13.17 -30.18
N ARG A 188 -18.92 11.97 -29.60
CA ARG A 188 -20.10 11.31 -29.05
C ARG A 188 -20.66 12.08 -27.86
N LEU A 189 -19.84 12.52 -26.91
CA LEU A 189 -20.32 13.36 -25.81
C LEU A 189 -20.99 14.64 -26.33
N ASP A 190 -20.36 15.35 -27.27
CA ASP A 190 -20.88 16.59 -27.87
C ASP A 190 -22.24 16.38 -28.55
N LYS A 191 -22.53 15.16 -29.05
CA LYS A 191 -23.83 14.80 -29.65
C LYS A 191 -24.97 14.71 -28.61
N TYR A 192 -24.66 14.29 -27.39
CA TYR A 192 -25.67 13.96 -26.37
C TYR A 192 -25.78 14.99 -25.25
N PHE A 193 -24.69 15.69 -24.91
CA PHE A 193 -24.59 16.55 -23.74
C PHE A 193 -24.66 18.03 -24.11
N GLU A 194 -25.43 18.80 -23.34
CA GLU A 194 -25.28 20.25 -23.32
C GLU A 194 -24.06 20.66 -22.48
N HIS A 195 -23.35 21.71 -22.88
CA HIS A 195 -22.14 22.15 -22.19
C HIS A 195 -22.36 23.40 -21.33
N GLY A 196 -21.82 23.37 -20.12
CA GLY A 196 -21.73 24.50 -19.22
C GLY A 196 -20.73 25.55 -19.70
N LYS A 197 -20.88 26.78 -19.21
CA LYS A 197 -19.93 27.86 -19.43
C LYS A 197 -18.94 27.95 -18.26
N PRO A 198 -17.66 28.22 -18.51
CA PRO A 198 -16.70 28.45 -17.43
C PRO A 198 -17.08 29.69 -16.63
N TYR A 199 -16.76 29.70 -15.34
CA TYR A 199 -16.88 30.90 -14.53
C TYR A 199 -15.87 31.96 -14.97
N SER A 200 -16.22 33.23 -14.73
CA SER A 200 -15.23 34.30 -14.85
C SER A 200 -14.12 34.11 -13.82
N TYR A 201 -12.96 34.70 -14.08
CA TYR A 201 -11.82 34.60 -13.17
C TYR A 201 -12.14 35.17 -11.78
N GLU A 202 -12.89 36.27 -11.72
CA GLU A 202 -13.34 36.89 -10.47
C GLU A 202 -14.25 35.94 -9.68
N LYS A 203 -15.20 35.29 -10.36
CA LYS A 203 -16.10 34.33 -9.73
C LYS A 203 -15.34 33.11 -9.20
N MET A 204 -14.36 32.61 -9.94
CA MET A 204 -13.48 31.54 -9.45
C MET A 204 -12.72 31.96 -8.19
N LEU A 205 -12.18 33.17 -8.16
CA LEU A 205 -11.48 33.69 -6.97
C LEU A 205 -12.39 33.81 -5.75
N GLU A 206 -13.64 34.20 -5.92
CA GLU A 206 -14.63 34.22 -4.84
C GLU A 206 -14.87 32.81 -4.26
N ILE A 207 -15.12 31.83 -5.14
CA ILE A 207 -15.34 30.44 -4.74
C ILE A 207 -14.10 29.88 -4.02
N ILE A 208 -12.90 30.20 -4.49
CA ILE A 208 -11.64 29.75 -3.88
C ILE A 208 -11.43 30.34 -2.48
N LYS A 209 -11.81 31.61 -2.26
CA LYS A 209 -11.76 32.22 -0.93
C LYS A 209 -12.67 31.48 0.05
N GLU A 210 -13.88 31.14 -0.39
CA GLU A 210 -14.80 30.30 0.40
C GLU A 210 -14.24 28.88 0.59
N GLY A 211 -13.66 28.30 -0.45
CA GLY A 211 -13.08 26.96 -0.45
C GLY A 211 -11.95 26.79 0.56
N ARG A 212 -11.13 27.82 0.79
CA ARG A 212 -10.12 27.79 1.85
C ARG A 212 -10.75 27.55 3.22
N PHE A 213 -11.77 28.33 3.57
CA PHE A 213 -12.48 28.15 4.84
C PHE A 213 -13.13 26.76 4.92
N ARG A 214 -13.72 26.28 3.82
CA ARG A 214 -14.32 24.94 3.78
C ARG A 214 -13.29 23.84 4.05
N TYR A 215 -12.14 23.88 3.38
CA TYR A 215 -11.15 22.81 3.45
C TYR A 215 -10.44 22.80 4.81
N GLU A 216 -10.16 23.97 5.38
CA GLU A 216 -9.65 24.11 6.75
C GLU A 216 -10.59 23.47 7.81
N ASN A 217 -11.89 23.35 7.51
CA ASN A 217 -12.90 22.80 8.40
C ASN A 217 -13.50 21.47 7.89
N GLU A 218 -12.88 20.82 6.90
CA GLU A 218 -13.35 19.55 6.31
C GLU A 218 -14.82 19.61 5.84
N ILE A 219 -15.24 20.77 5.32
CA ILE A 219 -16.58 21.00 4.76
C ILE A 219 -16.56 20.58 3.28
N PRO A 220 -17.46 19.70 2.84
CA PRO A 220 -17.45 19.17 1.48
C PRO A 220 -17.89 20.17 0.39
N PRO A 221 -17.61 19.89 -0.90
CA PRO A 221 -16.78 18.79 -1.41
C PRO A 221 -15.34 19.20 -1.74
N GLY A 222 -14.43 18.22 -1.83
CA GLY A 222 -13.08 18.36 -2.39
C GLY A 222 -11.92 18.55 -1.40
N TYR A 223 -12.18 18.56 -0.10
CA TYR A 223 -11.12 18.81 0.90
C TYR A 223 -10.06 17.68 0.93
N GLU A 224 -10.40 16.48 0.45
CA GLU A 224 -9.47 15.35 0.33
C GLU A 224 -8.34 15.61 -0.70
N ASP A 225 -8.54 16.55 -1.62
CA ASP A 225 -7.58 16.85 -2.69
C ASP A 225 -6.57 17.97 -2.34
N GLU A 226 -6.73 18.63 -1.19
CA GLU A 226 -5.91 19.79 -0.81
C GLU A 226 -4.40 19.48 -0.81
N LYS A 227 -4.03 18.28 -0.33
CA LYS A 227 -2.63 17.85 -0.18
C LYS A 227 -2.01 17.38 -1.50
N LYS A 228 -2.81 17.08 -2.52
CA LYS A 228 -2.37 16.44 -3.77
C LYS A 228 -2.24 17.42 -4.94
N LYS A 229 -3.00 18.52 -4.92
CA LYS A 229 -3.13 19.44 -6.06
C LYS A 229 -2.52 20.82 -5.75
N ILE A 230 -2.30 21.66 -6.77
CA ILE A 230 -1.74 23.02 -6.63
C ILE A 230 -2.66 24.09 -7.22
N GLY A 231 -2.62 25.30 -6.64
CA GLY A 231 -3.37 26.46 -7.12
C GLY A 231 -4.88 26.20 -7.22
N PHE A 232 -5.50 26.60 -8.33
CA PHE A 232 -6.95 26.43 -8.58
C PHE A 232 -7.37 24.96 -8.67
N GLN A 233 -6.45 24.05 -9.00
CA GLN A 233 -6.76 22.63 -9.12
C GLN A 233 -7.21 22.02 -7.78
N LYS A 234 -6.77 22.60 -6.66
CA LYS A 234 -7.24 22.20 -5.33
C LYS A 234 -8.75 22.30 -5.19
N TYR A 235 -9.36 23.30 -5.83
CA TYR A 235 -10.77 23.63 -5.65
C TYR A 235 -11.63 23.18 -6.84
N GLY A 236 -11.13 22.24 -7.67
CA GLY A 236 -11.84 21.74 -8.86
C GLY A 236 -13.24 21.21 -8.50
N ASP A 237 -13.31 20.29 -7.54
CA ASP A 237 -14.53 19.71 -7.00
C ASP A 237 -15.52 20.78 -6.50
N LEU A 238 -15.01 21.84 -5.86
CA LEU A 238 -15.84 22.94 -5.37
C LEU A 238 -16.38 23.79 -6.53
N LEU A 239 -15.56 24.09 -7.53
CA LEU A 239 -15.99 24.80 -8.75
C LEU A 239 -17.05 24.01 -9.50
N LEU A 240 -16.84 22.70 -9.66
CA LEU A 240 -17.82 21.76 -10.19
C LEU A 240 -19.14 21.85 -9.41
N TRP A 241 -19.09 21.69 -8.09
CA TRP A 241 -20.27 21.71 -7.23
C TRP A 241 -21.10 22.99 -7.39
N PHE A 242 -20.45 24.15 -7.41
CA PHE A 242 -21.13 25.42 -7.65
C PHE A 242 -21.76 25.50 -9.05
N GLN A 243 -21.11 24.97 -10.08
CA GLN A 243 -21.67 24.93 -11.44
C GLN A 243 -22.95 24.09 -11.49
N ILE A 244 -23.00 22.97 -10.77
CA ILE A 244 -24.20 22.13 -10.68
C ILE A 244 -25.34 22.88 -9.99
N ILE A 245 -25.05 23.56 -8.87
CA ILE A 245 -26.04 24.36 -8.14
C ILE A 245 -26.62 25.47 -9.02
N ASP A 246 -25.76 26.22 -9.71
CA ASP A 246 -26.18 27.32 -10.57
C ASP A 246 -27.02 26.81 -11.76
N TYR A 247 -26.63 25.70 -12.37
CA TYR A 247 -27.39 25.07 -13.45
C TYR A 247 -28.77 24.59 -12.99
N ALA A 248 -28.85 23.90 -11.85
CA ALA A 248 -30.11 23.41 -11.29
C ALA A 248 -31.08 24.56 -10.96
N LYS A 249 -30.53 25.67 -10.46
CA LYS A 249 -31.27 26.90 -10.18
C LYS A 249 -31.81 27.55 -11.45
N ASP A 250 -30.99 27.65 -12.50
CA ASP A 250 -31.38 28.25 -13.79
C ASP A 250 -32.44 27.42 -14.51
N LYS A 251 -32.25 26.09 -14.57
CA LYS A 251 -33.21 25.17 -15.21
C LYS A 251 -34.43 24.86 -14.36
N ASN A 252 -34.37 25.12 -13.06
CA ASN A 252 -35.40 24.76 -12.07
C ASN A 252 -35.73 23.25 -12.13
N LYS A 253 -34.69 22.42 -12.12
CA LYS A 253 -34.77 20.96 -12.25
C LYS A 253 -33.95 20.26 -11.16
N PRO A 254 -34.41 19.10 -10.65
CA PRO A 254 -33.60 18.29 -9.76
C PRO A 254 -32.45 17.63 -10.55
N ILE A 255 -31.39 17.27 -9.84
CA ILE A 255 -30.16 16.75 -10.45
C ILE A 255 -29.86 15.33 -10.01
N ILE A 256 -29.49 14.49 -10.96
CA ILE A 256 -28.74 13.25 -10.73
C ILE A 256 -27.27 13.56 -11.02
N PHE A 257 -26.44 13.53 -10.00
CA PHE A 257 -24.99 13.68 -10.16
C PHE A 257 -24.33 12.31 -10.26
N VAL A 258 -23.57 12.08 -11.33
CA VAL A 258 -22.96 10.79 -11.62
C VAL A 258 -21.46 10.90 -11.41
N THR A 259 -20.95 10.23 -10.37
CA THR A 259 -19.51 10.20 -10.06
C THR A 259 -19.11 8.80 -9.63
N ASN A 260 -17.93 8.36 -10.07
CA ASN A 260 -17.32 7.14 -9.57
C ASN A 260 -16.38 7.41 -8.38
N ASP A 261 -16.24 8.67 -7.98
CA ASP A 261 -15.50 9.05 -6.79
C ASP A 261 -16.33 8.72 -5.54
N VAL A 262 -15.90 7.70 -4.78
CA VAL A 262 -16.54 7.23 -3.54
C VAL A 262 -15.87 7.77 -2.27
N LYS A 263 -15.20 8.93 -2.36
CA LYS A 263 -14.55 9.59 -1.23
C LYS A 263 -15.54 10.10 -0.17
N VAL A 264 -14.98 10.32 1.01
CA VAL A 264 -15.67 10.68 2.26
C VAL A 264 -16.21 12.12 2.27
N ASP A 265 -15.71 12.96 1.38
CA ASP A 265 -16.15 14.34 1.16
C ASP A 265 -17.31 14.45 0.16
N TRP A 266 -17.66 13.37 -0.54
CA TRP A 266 -18.85 13.30 -1.40
C TRP A 266 -19.96 12.44 -0.77
N TRP A 267 -19.59 11.38 -0.05
CA TRP A 267 -20.52 10.39 0.48
C TRP A 267 -20.49 10.30 2.00
N GLN A 268 -21.63 10.00 2.60
CA GLN A 268 -21.78 9.82 4.04
C GLN A 268 -21.10 8.52 4.47
N GLN A 269 -20.38 8.54 5.60
CA GLN A 269 -19.91 7.31 6.23
C GLN A 269 -20.96 6.71 7.16
N ASP A 270 -21.17 5.40 7.07
CA ASP A 270 -21.94 4.62 8.05
C ASP A 270 -21.12 4.32 9.32
N GLY A 271 -21.77 3.75 10.35
CA GLY A 271 -21.20 3.59 11.70
C GLY A 271 -19.88 2.80 11.75
N ASP A 272 -19.64 1.94 10.76
CA ASP A 272 -18.43 1.14 10.60
C ASP A 272 -17.36 1.82 9.71
N GLY A 273 -17.57 3.09 9.36
CA GLY A 273 -16.66 3.90 8.55
C GLY A 273 -16.60 3.52 7.07
N GLN A 274 -17.53 2.69 6.58
CA GLN A 274 -17.70 2.47 5.14
C GLN A 274 -18.35 3.69 4.51
N THR A 275 -18.23 3.78 3.19
CA THR A 275 -18.95 4.78 2.42
C THR A 275 -20.35 4.25 2.16
N SER A 276 -21.37 4.97 2.64
CA SER A 276 -22.77 4.64 2.40
C SER A 276 -23.25 5.16 1.05
N ASP A 277 -24.40 4.67 0.60
CA ASP A 277 -25.06 5.09 -0.65
C ASP A 277 -25.75 6.45 -0.54
N THR A 278 -25.51 7.18 0.56
CA THR A 278 -26.12 8.47 0.84
C THR A 278 -25.09 9.58 0.61
N PRO A 279 -25.39 10.60 -0.21
CA PRO A 279 -24.52 11.77 -0.33
C PRO A 279 -24.34 12.47 1.02
N ARG A 280 -23.24 13.21 1.19
CA ARG A 280 -23.02 14.02 2.40
C ARG A 280 -24.22 14.93 2.67
N HIS A 281 -24.71 14.91 3.90
CA HIS A 281 -25.89 15.67 4.30
C HIS A 281 -25.71 17.18 4.09
N GLU A 282 -24.49 17.68 4.25
CA GLU A 282 -24.13 19.08 4.02
C GLU A 282 -24.34 19.48 2.55
N LEU A 283 -24.01 18.59 1.62
CA LEU A 283 -24.21 18.80 0.18
C LEU A 283 -25.70 18.81 -0.15
N LEU A 284 -26.48 17.85 0.36
CA LEU A 284 -27.93 17.80 0.14
C LEU A 284 -28.62 19.06 0.69
N PHE A 285 -28.22 19.51 1.87
CA PHE A 285 -28.75 20.72 2.50
C PHE A 285 -28.39 21.97 1.72
N GLU A 286 -27.11 22.17 1.40
CA GLU A 286 -26.64 23.32 0.64
C GLU A 286 -27.32 23.41 -0.73
N PHE A 287 -27.40 22.27 -1.43
CA PHE A 287 -28.00 22.22 -2.75
C PHE A 287 -29.47 22.65 -2.70
N LYS A 288 -30.24 22.10 -1.76
CA LYS A 288 -31.65 22.48 -1.57
C LYS A 288 -31.78 23.94 -1.18
N ASP A 289 -30.90 24.47 -0.34
CA ASP A 289 -30.98 25.88 0.07
C ASP A 289 -30.68 26.84 -1.10
N LYS A 290 -29.62 26.58 -1.88
CA LYS A 290 -29.17 27.48 -2.94
C LYS A 290 -29.97 27.35 -4.24
N SER A 291 -30.37 26.14 -4.64
CA SER A 291 -31.08 25.89 -5.90
C SER A 291 -32.60 25.75 -5.73
N LYS A 292 -33.09 25.48 -4.52
CA LYS A 292 -34.49 25.06 -4.23
C LYS A 292 -34.90 23.75 -4.92
N GLN A 293 -33.94 23.00 -5.45
CA GLN A 293 -34.12 21.71 -6.11
C GLN A 293 -33.52 20.56 -5.27
N LYS A 294 -33.82 19.31 -5.63
CA LYS A 294 -33.21 18.12 -5.03
C LYS A 294 -32.01 17.65 -5.86
N VAL A 295 -31.05 17.01 -5.21
CA VAL A 295 -29.94 16.31 -5.88
C VAL A 295 -29.76 14.93 -5.26
N TRP A 296 -29.39 13.94 -6.06
CA TRP A 296 -28.94 12.64 -5.57
C TRP A 296 -27.79 12.10 -6.41
N PHE A 297 -26.93 11.26 -5.82
CA PHE A 297 -25.71 10.79 -6.47
C PHE A 297 -25.81 9.31 -6.84
N TYR A 298 -25.18 8.95 -7.95
CA TYR A 298 -25.01 7.57 -8.38
C TYR A 298 -23.61 7.37 -8.96
N THR A 299 -23.06 6.17 -8.77
CA THR A 299 -21.96 5.69 -9.60
C THR A 299 -22.50 5.28 -10.97
N ILE A 300 -21.62 5.14 -11.95
CA ILE A 300 -22.02 4.83 -13.32
C ILE A 300 -22.74 3.46 -13.43
N ASP A 301 -22.26 2.45 -12.70
CA ASP A 301 -22.87 1.11 -12.63
C ASP A 301 -24.28 1.14 -12.01
N ARG A 302 -24.53 2.04 -11.07
CA ARG A 302 -25.86 2.23 -10.49
C ARG A 302 -26.76 3.00 -11.43
N LEU A 303 -26.23 3.99 -12.14
CA LEU A 303 -27.00 4.74 -13.12
C LEU A 303 -27.60 3.78 -14.16
N ILE A 304 -26.80 2.87 -14.74
CA ILE A 304 -27.33 1.94 -15.76
C ILE A 304 -28.40 1.00 -15.19
N PHE A 305 -28.19 0.47 -13.98
CA PHE A 305 -29.18 -0.38 -13.32
C PHE A 305 -30.49 0.37 -13.06
N LYS A 306 -30.41 1.60 -12.55
CA LYS A 306 -31.57 2.43 -12.21
C LYS A 306 -32.27 2.96 -13.45
N SER A 307 -31.53 3.29 -14.50
CA SER A 307 -32.09 3.61 -15.81
C SER A 307 -32.85 2.42 -16.40
N ASN A 308 -32.33 1.20 -16.28
CA ASN A 308 -33.06 0.00 -16.72
C ASN A 308 -34.35 -0.17 -15.92
N LYS A 309 -34.30 0.01 -14.60
CA LYS A 309 -35.45 -0.12 -13.71
C LYS A 309 -36.55 0.93 -13.94
N TYR A 310 -36.18 2.20 -14.10
CA TYR A 310 -37.14 3.32 -14.09
C TYR A 310 -37.45 3.89 -15.47
N LEU A 311 -36.56 3.70 -16.44
CA LEU A 311 -36.67 4.26 -17.79
C LEU A 311 -36.76 3.19 -18.89
N ASP A 312 -36.73 1.91 -18.51
CA ASP A 312 -36.87 0.76 -19.42
C ASP A 312 -35.87 0.81 -20.59
N THR A 313 -34.60 1.05 -20.27
CA THR A 313 -33.54 1.22 -21.27
C THR A 313 -33.14 -0.08 -22.00
N GLU A 314 -33.75 -1.23 -21.68
CA GLU A 314 -33.48 -2.54 -22.30
C GLU A 314 -31.99 -2.94 -22.35
N VAL A 315 -31.21 -2.59 -21.34
CA VAL A 315 -29.81 -3.05 -21.21
C VAL A 315 -29.81 -4.48 -20.66
N SER A 316 -28.98 -5.37 -21.22
CA SER A 316 -28.90 -6.75 -20.74
C SER A 316 -28.21 -6.86 -19.38
N ASP A 317 -28.67 -7.81 -18.55
CA ASP A 317 -28.09 -8.07 -17.23
C ASP A 317 -26.60 -8.44 -17.30
N GLU A 318 -26.19 -9.14 -18.36
CA GLU A 318 -24.78 -9.48 -18.63
C GLU A 318 -23.87 -8.24 -18.70
N ILE A 319 -24.32 -7.16 -19.36
CA ILE A 319 -23.57 -5.90 -19.45
C ILE A 319 -23.50 -5.23 -18.08
N ILE A 320 -24.59 -5.25 -17.33
CA ILE A 320 -24.66 -4.64 -15.99
C ILE A 320 -23.67 -5.34 -15.05
N GLU A 321 -23.63 -6.68 -15.07
CA GLU A 321 -22.67 -7.46 -14.28
C GLU A 321 -21.21 -7.16 -14.69
N GLU A 322 -20.92 -7.07 -15.98
CA GLU A 322 -19.57 -6.75 -16.48
C GLU A 322 -19.10 -5.37 -16.02
N ILE A 323 -19.97 -4.35 -16.09
CA ILE A 323 -19.66 -2.99 -15.61
C ILE A 323 -19.41 -2.99 -14.09
N GLN A 324 -20.23 -3.71 -13.32
CA GLN A 324 -20.04 -3.84 -11.87
C GLN A 324 -18.68 -4.47 -11.56
N ASN A 325 -18.31 -5.54 -12.26
CA ASN A 325 -17.03 -6.22 -12.06
C ASN A 325 -15.83 -5.32 -12.39
N VAL A 326 -15.89 -4.55 -13.48
CA VAL A 326 -14.82 -3.60 -13.87
C VAL A 326 -14.67 -2.50 -12.82
N ASN A 327 -15.75 -1.91 -12.33
CA ASN A 327 -15.67 -0.86 -11.30
C ASN A 327 -15.23 -1.40 -9.93
N ILE A 328 -15.66 -2.61 -9.56
CA ILE A 328 -15.17 -3.29 -8.35
C ILE A 328 -13.64 -3.47 -8.45
N SER A 329 -13.13 -3.95 -9.58
CA SER A 329 -11.69 -4.12 -9.81
C SER A 329 -10.90 -2.81 -9.69
N ASN A 330 -11.40 -1.71 -10.29
CA ASN A 330 -10.77 -0.39 -10.16
C ASN A 330 -10.75 0.14 -8.71
N ILE A 331 -11.85 -0.04 -7.97
CA ILE A 331 -11.91 0.33 -6.54
C ILE A 331 -10.91 -0.51 -5.74
N ASP A 332 -10.85 -1.82 -6.01
CA ASP A 332 -9.93 -2.71 -5.32
C ASP A 332 -8.46 -2.36 -5.62
N GLN A 333 -8.12 -1.95 -6.85
CA GLN A 333 -6.80 -1.43 -7.18
C GLN A 333 -6.42 -0.20 -6.35
N GLU A 334 -7.32 0.78 -6.18
CA GLU A 334 -7.04 1.93 -5.30
C GLU A 334 -6.79 1.52 -3.84
N TRP A 335 -7.52 0.52 -3.36
CA TRP A 335 -7.33 -0.01 -2.01
C TRP A 335 -6.06 -0.83 -1.87
N LEU A 336 -5.65 -1.54 -2.92
CA LEU A 336 -4.37 -2.26 -3.00
C LEU A 336 -3.20 -1.27 -3.01
N GLU A 337 -3.27 -0.19 -3.79
CA GLU A 337 -2.28 0.90 -3.74
C GLU A 337 -2.22 1.54 -2.35
N LEU A 338 -3.37 1.76 -1.70
CA LEU A 338 -3.43 2.30 -0.35
C LEU A 338 -2.86 1.32 0.69
N LEU A 339 -3.09 0.02 0.52
CA LEU A 339 -2.52 -1.04 1.37
C LEU A 339 -1.00 -1.09 1.22
N GLN A 340 -0.51 -1.09 -0.02
CA GLN A 340 0.91 -1.06 -0.34
C GLN A 340 1.56 0.16 0.31
N ASP A 341 1.01 1.36 0.10
CA ASP A 341 1.51 2.59 0.69
C ASP A 341 1.47 2.55 2.24
N ALA A 342 0.45 1.96 2.86
CA ALA A 342 0.43 1.78 4.32
C ALA A 342 1.57 0.88 4.81
N LEU A 343 1.84 -0.23 4.10
CA LEU A 343 2.91 -1.16 4.45
C LEU A 343 4.30 -0.58 4.16
N ASP A 344 4.44 0.21 3.12
CA ASP A 344 5.68 0.92 2.74
C ASP A 344 6.03 2.01 3.76
N ASN A 345 5.02 2.65 4.35
CA ASN A 345 5.19 3.62 5.45
C ASN A 345 5.27 2.97 6.84
N GLU A 346 5.50 1.65 6.91
CA GLU A 346 5.65 0.87 8.15
C GLU A 346 4.44 0.91 9.10
N GLU A 347 3.23 1.18 8.60
CA GLU A 347 2.03 1.17 9.43
C GLU A 347 1.66 -0.25 9.87
N ASP A 348 1.16 -0.37 11.10
CA ASP A 348 0.61 -1.63 11.63
C ASP A 348 -0.81 -1.82 11.07
N VAL A 349 -0.91 -2.18 9.80
CA VAL A 349 -2.18 -2.38 9.10
C VAL A 349 -3.00 -3.47 9.76
N ARG A 350 -4.27 -3.18 10.10
CA ARG A 350 -5.17 -4.16 10.73
C ARG A 350 -6.44 -4.35 9.91
N ALA A 351 -6.76 -5.61 9.59
CA ALA A 351 -8.07 -5.99 9.05
C ALA A 351 -9.14 -5.95 10.16
N ASN A 352 -9.55 -4.75 10.56
CA ASN A 352 -10.71 -4.53 11.42
C ASN A 352 -11.35 -3.17 11.14
N HIS A 353 -12.62 -3.01 11.54
CA HIS A 353 -13.41 -1.80 11.27
C HIS A 353 -12.87 -0.50 11.88
N ARG A 354 -11.90 -0.58 12.81
CA ARG A 354 -11.33 0.60 13.48
C ARG A 354 -10.10 1.15 12.78
N TYR A 355 -9.46 0.37 11.92
CA TYR A 355 -8.22 0.78 11.29
C TYR A 355 -8.51 1.64 10.05
N LYS A 356 -8.08 2.90 10.11
CA LYS A 356 -8.11 3.86 9.01
C LYS A 356 -6.69 4.25 8.66
N TYR A 357 -6.41 4.42 7.38
CA TYR A 357 -5.12 4.92 6.89
C TYR A 357 -5.38 6.05 5.88
N LYS A 358 -4.71 7.19 6.07
CA LYS A 358 -4.97 8.44 5.33
C LYS A 358 -6.48 8.79 5.25
N GLY A 359 -7.21 8.65 6.36
CA GLY A 359 -8.65 8.95 6.44
C GLY A 359 -9.58 7.87 5.85
N LYS A 360 -9.07 6.97 5.00
CA LYS A 360 -9.82 5.88 4.38
C LYS A 360 -9.87 4.64 5.27
N ALA A 361 -11.02 3.95 5.32
CA ALA A 361 -11.26 2.76 6.17
C ALA A 361 -10.64 1.46 5.62
N LEU A 362 -9.31 1.45 5.47
CA LEU A 362 -8.54 0.32 4.91
C LEU A 362 -8.79 -1.00 5.65
N GLY A 363 -8.95 -0.93 6.97
CA GLY A 363 -9.24 -2.12 7.77
C GLY A 363 -10.61 -2.73 7.49
N THR A 364 -11.61 -1.90 7.20
CA THR A 364 -12.94 -2.37 6.81
C THR A 364 -12.93 -3.01 5.43
N TRP A 365 -12.24 -2.41 4.45
CA TRP A 365 -12.07 -3.01 3.13
C TRP A 365 -11.41 -4.39 3.21
N LEU A 366 -10.32 -4.52 3.97
CA LEU A 366 -9.66 -5.80 4.22
C LEU A 366 -10.62 -6.84 4.82
N THR A 367 -11.43 -6.47 5.84
CA THR A 367 -12.42 -7.40 6.40
C THR A 367 -13.49 -7.82 5.38
N GLY A 368 -13.98 -6.88 4.56
CA GLY A 368 -14.98 -7.16 3.54
C GLY A 368 -14.43 -8.04 2.41
N THR A 369 -13.16 -7.88 2.05
CA THR A 369 -12.49 -8.73 1.04
C THR A 369 -12.27 -10.15 1.58
N ALA A 370 -11.83 -10.30 2.83
CA ALA A 370 -11.71 -11.62 3.47
C ALA A 370 -13.06 -12.37 3.55
N GLN A 371 -14.15 -11.66 3.82
CA GLN A 371 -15.48 -12.25 3.88
C GLN A 371 -15.96 -12.70 2.50
N ARG A 372 -15.83 -11.84 1.48
CA ARG A 372 -16.20 -12.17 0.09
C ARG A 372 -15.34 -13.27 -0.52
N ASN A 373 -14.09 -13.41 -0.08
CA ASN A 373 -13.22 -14.52 -0.50
C ASN A 373 -13.72 -15.88 0.02
N LYS A 374 -14.29 -15.94 1.23
CA LYS A 374 -14.93 -17.17 1.74
C LYS A 374 -16.16 -17.59 0.93
N GLU A 375 -16.79 -16.66 0.23
CA GLU A 375 -17.91 -16.91 -0.67
C GLU A 375 -17.46 -17.25 -2.10
N GLY A 376 -16.14 -17.32 -2.38
CA GLY A 376 -15.58 -17.63 -3.69
C GLY A 376 -15.64 -16.48 -4.70
N LYS A 377 -15.95 -15.25 -4.27
CA LYS A 377 -16.22 -14.10 -5.15
C LYS A 377 -15.03 -13.15 -5.37
N LYS A 378 -13.91 -13.32 -4.67
CA LYS A 378 -12.72 -12.42 -4.71
C LYS A 378 -11.39 -13.16 -4.53
N LEU A 379 -11.18 -14.21 -5.32
CA LEU A 379 -9.97 -15.05 -5.24
C LEU A 379 -8.71 -14.31 -5.73
N GLU A 380 -8.82 -13.54 -6.82
CA GLU A 380 -7.70 -12.79 -7.43
C GLU A 380 -7.17 -11.69 -6.52
N ILE A 381 -8.03 -10.80 -6.02
CA ILE A 381 -7.65 -9.72 -5.09
C ILE A 381 -7.01 -10.27 -3.81
N SER A 382 -7.45 -11.44 -3.35
CA SER A 382 -6.86 -12.06 -2.15
C SER A 382 -5.45 -12.60 -2.40
N ALA A 383 -5.12 -12.97 -3.64
CA ALA A 383 -3.75 -13.29 -4.03
C ALA A 383 -2.89 -12.02 -4.06
N GLU A 384 -3.39 -10.94 -4.66
CA GLU A 384 -2.69 -9.65 -4.73
C GLU A 384 -2.41 -9.05 -3.34
N ILE A 385 -3.39 -9.05 -2.43
CA ILE A 385 -3.20 -8.61 -1.03
C ILE A 385 -2.07 -9.39 -0.34
N LYS A 386 -1.96 -10.68 -0.64
CA LYS A 386 -0.92 -11.56 -0.08
C LYS A 386 0.45 -11.30 -0.69
N GLU A 387 0.50 -10.98 -1.99
CA GLU A 387 1.73 -10.58 -2.69
C GLU A 387 2.27 -9.23 -2.20
N ILE A 388 1.39 -8.25 -2.00
CA ILE A 388 1.68 -6.95 -1.36
C ILE A 388 2.24 -7.13 0.07
N GLY A 389 2.04 -8.30 0.67
CA GLY A 389 2.63 -8.69 1.94
C GLY A 389 1.68 -8.60 3.13
N PHE A 390 0.38 -8.38 2.89
CA PHE A 390 -0.65 -8.46 3.92
C PHE A 390 -1.24 -9.87 3.98
N ASP A 391 -1.09 -10.56 5.11
CA ASP A 391 -1.66 -11.90 5.30
C ASP A 391 -2.72 -11.88 6.41
N TYR A 392 -3.95 -12.21 6.03
CA TYR A 392 -5.11 -12.32 6.91
C TYR A 392 -4.92 -13.29 8.08
N ASN A 393 -4.01 -14.25 7.96
CA ASN A 393 -3.70 -15.25 8.99
C ASN A 393 -2.68 -14.76 10.03
N LEU A 394 -2.04 -13.59 9.82
CA LEU A 394 -1.08 -12.98 10.75
C LEU A 394 -1.75 -12.34 11.98
N ARG A 395 -2.80 -12.95 12.53
CA ARG A 395 -3.40 -12.54 13.82
C ARG A 395 -2.46 -12.74 15.02
N LYS A 396 -1.27 -13.33 14.84
CA LYS A 396 -0.25 -13.44 15.88
C LYS A 396 1.10 -13.01 15.31
N ARG A 397 1.75 -12.04 15.95
CA ARG A 397 3.18 -11.74 15.78
C ARG A 397 3.97 -13.00 16.11
N THR A 398 4.29 -13.83 15.12
CA THR A 398 5.24 -14.92 15.30
C THR A 398 6.64 -14.41 14.97
N PRO A 399 7.64 -14.73 15.80
CA PRO A 399 9.04 -14.41 15.51
C PRO A 399 9.47 -14.86 14.11
N GLU A 400 8.91 -15.98 13.65
CA GLU A 400 9.08 -16.56 12.32
C GLU A 400 8.73 -15.59 11.17
N ALA A 401 7.54 -14.99 11.21
CA ALA A 401 7.06 -14.10 10.15
C ALA A 401 7.88 -12.80 10.09
N SER A 402 8.23 -12.23 11.24
CA SER A 402 9.11 -11.05 11.30
C SER A 402 10.50 -11.33 10.76
N THR A 403 11.02 -12.54 10.99
CA THR A 403 12.35 -12.94 10.52
C THR A 403 12.35 -13.18 9.01
N LYS A 404 11.28 -13.76 8.45
CA LYS A 404 11.15 -13.90 6.99
C LYS A 404 11.05 -12.55 6.27
N ARG A 405 10.40 -11.54 6.87
CA ARG A 405 10.38 -10.17 6.34
C ARG A 405 11.77 -9.54 6.37
N PHE A 406 12.50 -9.70 7.47
CA PHE A 406 13.89 -9.28 7.60
C PHE A 406 14.77 -9.85 6.47
N ILE A 407 14.66 -11.16 6.22
CA ILE A 407 15.42 -11.85 5.17
C ILE A 407 15.09 -11.29 3.79
N ARG A 408 13.80 -11.14 3.45
CA ARG A 408 13.38 -10.61 2.14
C ARG A 408 13.93 -9.21 1.87
N GLN A 409 13.85 -8.33 2.87
CA GLN A 409 14.35 -6.96 2.77
C GLN A 409 15.86 -6.94 2.52
N LEU A 410 16.61 -7.77 3.25
CA LEU A 410 18.06 -7.88 3.09
C LEU A 410 18.45 -8.42 1.70
N ILE A 411 17.63 -9.30 1.11
CA ILE A 411 17.84 -9.80 -0.26
C ILE A 411 17.59 -8.70 -1.29
N SER A 412 16.50 -7.95 -1.17
CA SER A 412 16.07 -6.95 -2.15
C SER A 412 16.92 -5.69 -2.17
N ASP A 413 17.60 -5.36 -1.07
CA ASP A 413 18.47 -4.19 -1.00
C ASP A 413 19.74 -4.40 -1.84
N GLU A 414 19.99 -3.53 -2.82
CA GLU A 414 21.17 -3.62 -3.70
C GLU A 414 22.47 -3.33 -2.93
N ASP A 415 22.47 -2.35 -2.02
CA ASP A 415 23.61 -1.96 -1.17
C ASP A 415 23.19 -1.77 0.30
N PRO A 416 22.91 -2.87 1.03
CA PRO A 416 22.40 -2.78 2.39
C PRO A 416 23.45 -2.20 3.34
N LEU A 417 23.10 -1.11 4.05
CA LEU A 417 23.94 -0.59 5.12
C LEU A 417 23.95 -1.54 6.32
N LYS A 418 25.04 -2.31 6.43
CA LYS A 418 25.25 -3.35 7.47
C LYS A 418 24.87 -2.92 8.88
N VAL A 419 25.21 -1.70 9.30
CA VAL A 419 24.93 -1.19 10.65
C VAL A 419 23.43 -1.16 10.95
N ASN A 420 22.60 -0.82 9.97
CA ASN A 420 21.15 -0.74 10.14
C ASN A 420 20.55 -2.14 10.33
N TYR A 421 20.91 -3.08 9.46
CA TYR A 421 20.48 -4.48 9.55
C TYR A 421 21.00 -5.17 10.80
N GLN A 422 22.20 -4.80 11.26
CA GLN A 422 22.77 -5.32 12.51
C GLN A 422 22.01 -4.81 13.74
N ASN A 423 21.67 -3.52 13.78
CA ASN A 423 20.84 -2.97 14.85
C ASN A 423 19.44 -3.59 14.86
N TRP A 424 18.85 -3.80 13.68
CA TRP A 424 17.54 -4.43 13.55
C TRP A 424 17.55 -5.90 13.98
N PHE A 425 18.53 -6.67 13.48
CA PHE A 425 18.74 -8.06 13.90
C PHE A 425 18.91 -8.15 15.42
N ASN A 426 19.77 -7.33 16.00
CA ASN A 426 20.08 -7.35 17.43
C ASN A 426 18.89 -7.02 18.32
N SER A 427 18.03 -6.09 17.89
CA SER A 427 16.90 -5.60 18.70
C SER A 427 15.64 -6.43 18.53
N VAL A 428 15.41 -7.02 17.35
CA VAL A 428 14.12 -7.62 17.00
C VAL A 428 14.20 -9.13 16.77
N ILE A 429 15.30 -9.63 16.20
CA ILE A 429 15.42 -11.02 15.72
C ILE A 429 16.19 -11.88 16.73
N ALA A 430 17.39 -11.46 17.10
CA ALA A 430 18.26 -12.21 18.01
C ALA A 430 17.61 -12.56 19.37
N PRO A 431 16.81 -11.68 20.01
CA PRO A 431 16.16 -12.01 21.28
C PRO A 431 15.10 -13.11 21.19
N LYS A 432 14.70 -13.49 19.97
CA LYS A 432 13.62 -14.45 19.71
C LYS A 432 14.13 -15.70 18.99
N LYS A 433 15.44 -15.95 19.02
CA LYS A 433 16.11 -17.09 18.36
C LYS A 433 15.43 -18.42 18.65
N ASP A 434 15.07 -18.65 19.91
CA ASP A 434 14.48 -19.92 20.38
C ASP A 434 13.05 -20.15 19.85
N ASP A 435 12.39 -19.10 19.35
CA ASP A 435 11.05 -19.16 18.76
C ASP A 435 11.08 -19.31 17.22
N LEU A 436 12.27 -19.48 16.62
CA LEU A 436 12.45 -19.60 15.17
C LEU A 436 12.66 -21.06 14.74
N SER A 437 12.17 -21.39 13.55
CA SER A 437 12.50 -22.69 12.95
C SER A 437 13.97 -22.74 12.51
N VAL A 438 14.55 -23.94 12.57
CA VAL A 438 15.94 -24.21 12.13
C VAL A 438 16.16 -23.71 10.70
N GLY A 439 15.21 -23.96 9.79
CA GLY A 439 15.30 -23.52 8.40
C GLY A 439 15.27 -22.00 8.23
N THR A 440 14.55 -21.27 9.08
CA THR A 440 14.54 -19.79 9.03
C THR A 440 15.84 -19.21 9.57
N ILE A 441 16.43 -19.81 10.60
CA ILE A 441 17.76 -19.42 11.11
C ILE A 441 18.84 -19.67 10.05
N GLU A 442 18.84 -20.85 9.41
CA GLU A 442 19.78 -21.18 8.34
C GLU A 442 19.65 -20.22 7.15
N HIS A 443 18.43 -19.94 6.70
CA HIS A 443 18.20 -19.03 5.58
C HIS A 443 18.66 -17.59 5.89
N LEU A 444 18.43 -17.10 7.12
CA LEU A 444 18.94 -15.81 7.54
C LEU A 444 20.47 -15.77 7.51
N ASN A 445 21.12 -16.79 8.07
CA ASN A 445 22.58 -16.85 8.12
C ASN A 445 23.19 -16.87 6.71
N GLN A 446 22.61 -17.66 5.80
CA GLN A 446 23.05 -17.71 4.40
C GLN A 446 22.92 -16.34 3.71
N VAL A 447 21.77 -15.68 3.87
CA VAL A 447 21.53 -14.37 3.24
C VAL A 447 22.46 -13.30 3.84
N TRP A 448 22.70 -13.37 5.14
CA TRP A 448 23.64 -12.47 5.82
C TRP A 448 25.07 -12.65 5.31
N GLU A 449 25.55 -13.90 5.22
CA GLU A 449 26.87 -14.23 4.68
C GLU A 449 26.99 -13.78 3.22
N LEU A 450 25.97 -14.02 2.40
CA LEU A 450 25.94 -13.59 1.00
C LEU A 450 26.03 -12.07 0.81
N LYS A 451 25.43 -11.28 1.70
CA LYS A 451 25.40 -9.81 1.58
C LYS A 451 26.59 -9.12 2.25
N PHE A 452 27.15 -9.70 3.31
CA PHE A 452 28.17 -9.04 4.13
C PHE A 452 29.49 -9.78 4.25
N ASP A 453 29.63 -10.96 3.63
CA ASP A 453 30.82 -11.83 3.67
C ASP A 453 31.27 -12.16 5.10
N GLU A 454 30.29 -12.39 5.99
CA GLU A 454 30.54 -12.74 7.39
C GLU A 454 29.48 -13.69 7.96
N GLU A 455 29.88 -14.49 8.94
CA GLU A 455 28.94 -15.31 9.71
C GLU A 455 28.13 -14.45 10.70
N ARG A 456 26.82 -14.71 10.77
CA ARG A 456 25.93 -14.00 11.70
C ARG A 456 25.99 -14.60 13.11
N TYR A 457 26.57 -13.85 14.04
CA TYR A 457 26.56 -14.22 15.46
C TYR A 457 25.23 -13.85 16.12
N TRP A 458 24.59 -14.84 16.77
CA TRP A 458 23.28 -14.72 17.43
C TRP A 458 23.35 -14.36 18.92
N ASP A 459 24.45 -14.69 19.60
CA ASP A 459 24.55 -14.54 21.04
C ASP A 459 25.14 -13.17 21.39
N ILE A 460 24.31 -12.13 21.47
CA ILE A 460 24.80 -10.75 21.61
C ILE A 460 25.22 -10.50 23.07
N PRO A 461 26.50 -10.16 23.35
CA PRO A 461 26.94 -9.86 24.71
C PRO A 461 26.21 -8.63 25.27
N SER A 462 25.77 -8.70 26.53
CA SER A 462 25.19 -7.56 27.23
C SER A 462 26.21 -6.40 27.30
N LYS A 463 25.81 -5.20 26.86
CA LYS A 463 26.62 -3.98 26.99
C LYS A 463 26.66 -3.43 28.43
N ILE A 464 26.03 -4.10 29.41
CA ILE A 464 26.13 -3.70 30.82
C ILE A 464 27.48 -4.18 31.35
N LYS A 465 28.44 -3.27 31.42
CA LYS A 465 29.69 -3.51 32.16
C LYS A 465 29.31 -3.74 33.63
N ASP A 466 29.61 -4.93 34.15
CA ASP A 466 29.56 -5.18 35.59
C ASP A 466 30.65 -4.34 36.26
N ARG A 467 30.27 -3.57 37.29
CA ARG A 467 31.15 -2.65 38.01
C ARG A 467 31.05 -2.83 39.53
N VAL A 468 30.59 -3.99 39.99
CA VAL A 468 30.49 -4.29 41.44
C VAL A 468 31.85 -4.18 42.12
N ASP A 469 32.91 -4.67 41.47
CA ASP A 469 34.27 -4.61 42.04
C ASP A 469 34.80 -3.18 42.07
N ASP A 470 34.65 -2.40 40.99
CA ASP A 470 34.94 -0.95 40.96
C ASP A 470 34.18 -0.21 42.08
N TRP A 471 32.92 -0.59 42.33
CA TRP A 471 32.07 0.04 43.34
C TRP A 471 32.52 -0.29 44.78
N LYS A 472 32.95 -1.54 45.02
CA LYS A 472 33.55 -1.95 46.30
C LYS A 472 34.90 -1.28 46.53
N GLU A 473 35.74 -1.18 45.50
CA GLU A 473 37.01 -0.46 45.59
C GLU A 473 36.79 1.00 45.99
N PHE A 474 35.85 1.68 45.34
CA PHE A 474 35.42 3.04 45.74
C PHE A 474 34.87 3.11 47.17
N ARG A 475 34.12 2.09 47.64
CA ARG A 475 33.57 2.07 49.01
C ARG A 475 34.67 2.05 50.07
N TYR A 476 35.77 1.35 49.83
CA TYR A 476 36.85 1.17 50.82
C TYR A 476 38.05 2.11 50.60
N ASP A 477 38.08 2.88 49.50
CA ASP A 477 39.11 3.88 49.27
C ASP A 477 38.91 5.12 50.15
N SER A 478 39.67 5.21 51.23
CA SER A 478 39.65 6.35 52.16
C SER A 478 40.14 7.68 51.56
N LYS A 479 40.82 7.65 50.41
CA LYS A 479 41.32 8.85 49.73
C LYS A 479 40.25 9.46 48.83
N ASP A 480 39.56 8.63 48.07
CA ASP A 480 38.55 9.07 47.08
C ASP A 480 37.12 9.07 47.66
N ASN A 481 36.86 8.28 48.72
CA ASN A 481 35.61 8.24 49.47
C ASN A 481 35.84 8.38 50.98
N PRO A 482 36.21 9.58 51.46
CA PRO A 482 36.54 9.81 52.88
C PRO A 482 35.34 9.64 53.83
N ARG A 483 34.11 9.58 53.29
CA ARG A 483 32.88 9.33 54.05
C ARG A 483 32.51 7.85 54.14
N GLY A 484 33.17 6.99 53.36
CA GLY A 484 32.92 5.55 53.34
C GLY A 484 31.48 5.19 52.98
N LYS A 485 30.82 5.95 52.11
CA LYS A 485 29.43 5.69 51.70
C LYS A 485 29.36 4.93 50.37
N TRP A 486 28.35 4.08 50.22
CA TRP A 486 28.02 3.38 48.98
C TRP A 486 27.50 4.32 47.89
N SER A 487 26.92 5.47 48.25
CA SER A 487 26.44 6.44 47.26
C SER A 487 26.66 7.88 47.71
N THR A 488 27.33 8.66 46.85
CA THR A 488 27.53 10.11 47.03
C THR A 488 27.18 10.89 45.75
N ASN A 489 27.89 11.98 45.42
CA ASN A 489 27.66 12.81 44.25
C ASN A 489 28.55 12.42 43.05
N ASP A 490 28.24 12.99 41.89
CA ASP A 490 28.94 12.74 40.63
C ASP A 490 30.42 13.14 40.64
N ARG A 491 30.77 14.25 41.32
CA ARG A 491 32.17 14.71 41.48
C ARG A 491 33.05 13.73 42.24
N GLU A 492 32.49 13.03 43.23
CA GLU A 492 33.23 12.06 44.06
C GLU A 492 33.28 10.67 43.39
N MET A 493 32.18 10.20 42.80
CA MET A 493 32.11 8.84 42.22
C MET A 493 32.54 8.75 40.75
N GLY A 494 32.62 9.87 40.03
CA GLY A 494 32.95 9.92 38.61
C GLY A 494 32.07 9.00 37.76
N ASP A 495 32.70 8.14 36.96
CA ASP A 495 32.03 7.24 36.01
C ASP A 495 31.15 6.16 36.68
N LEU A 496 31.25 5.96 38.00
CA LEU A 496 30.41 5.03 38.75
C LEU A 496 29.04 5.65 39.11
N TYR A 497 28.94 6.98 39.17
CA TYR A 497 27.76 7.67 39.71
C TYR A 497 26.45 7.21 39.06
N THR A 498 26.38 7.27 37.72
CA THR A 498 25.15 6.92 36.97
C THR A 498 24.81 5.43 37.11
N TRP A 499 25.81 4.57 37.25
CA TRP A 499 25.64 3.13 37.41
C TRP A 499 25.11 2.77 38.81
N VAL A 500 25.60 3.45 39.85
CA VAL A 500 25.14 3.31 41.25
C VAL A 500 23.76 3.94 41.46
N LEU A 501 23.52 5.12 40.89
CA LEU A 501 22.23 5.81 41.00
C LEU A 501 21.06 4.98 40.45
N LYS A 502 21.28 4.25 39.34
CA LYS A 502 20.26 3.35 38.78
C LYS A 502 19.92 2.19 39.72
N ARG A 503 20.90 1.65 40.44
CA ARG A 503 20.69 0.58 41.43
C ARG A 503 20.02 1.08 42.71
N LYS A 504 20.25 2.34 43.05
CA LYS A 504 19.52 3.01 44.13
C LYS A 504 18.05 3.31 43.78
N LYS A 505 17.73 3.42 42.49
CA LYS A 505 16.39 3.79 42.00
C LYS A 505 15.51 2.60 41.63
N TYR A 506 16.09 1.49 41.14
CA TYR A 506 15.34 0.37 40.57
C TYR A 506 15.74 -0.94 41.26
N SER A 507 14.77 -1.60 41.92
CA SER A 507 14.98 -2.83 42.72
C SER A 507 15.44 -4.02 41.89
N ASP A 508 14.84 -4.20 40.71
CA ASP A 508 15.19 -5.24 39.73
C ASP A 508 16.69 -5.25 39.38
N LYS A 509 17.31 -4.07 39.31
CA LYS A 509 18.75 -3.94 39.01
C LYS A 509 19.65 -4.16 40.21
N MET A 510 19.13 -3.93 41.41
CA MET A 510 19.86 -4.16 42.65
C MET A 510 19.88 -5.66 42.97
N GLU A 511 18.75 -6.36 42.80
CA GLU A 511 18.61 -7.80 43.02
C GLU A 511 19.64 -8.64 42.26
N LEU A 512 19.93 -8.26 41.00
CA LEU A 512 20.87 -8.98 40.13
C LEU A 512 22.30 -9.08 40.68
N ILE A 513 22.68 -8.28 41.67
CA ILE A 513 24.05 -8.22 42.20
C ILE A 513 24.14 -8.47 43.71
N LEU A 514 23.02 -8.71 44.40
CA LEU A 514 23.00 -8.83 45.87
C LEU A 514 23.89 -9.95 46.40
N GLU A 515 23.95 -11.09 45.70
CA GLU A 515 24.78 -12.24 46.09
C GLU A 515 26.28 -11.92 46.14
N ARG A 516 26.71 -10.82 45.51
CA ARG A 516 28.11 -10.39 45.51
C ARG A 516 28.49 -9.54 46.71
N PHE A 517 27.54 -9.17 47.57
CA PHE A 517 27.78 -8.38 48.79
C PHE A 517 27.76 -9.27 50.03
N SER A 518 28.63 -8.99 50.99
CA SER A 518 28.60 -9.67 52.28
C SER A 518 27.37 -9.20 53.10
N PRO A 519 26.91 -9.98 54.10
CA PRO A 519 25.78 -9.58 54.93
C PRO A 519 25.95 -8.19 55.57
N GLN A 520 27.17 -7.83 55.94
CA GLN A 520 27.48 -6.51 56.50
C GLN A 520 27.33 -5.39 55.45
N GLU A 521 27.80 -5.62 54.22
CA GLU A 521 27.68 -4.65 53.13
C GLU A 521 26.22 -4.46 52.70
N ILE A 522 25.41 -5.52 52.75
CA ILE A 522 23.97 -5.45 52.47
C ILE A 522 23.24 -4.56 53.49
N GLU A 523 23.56 -4.70 54.78
CA GLU A 523 23.00 -3.84 55.83
C GLU A 523 23.39 -2.37 55.64
N GLU A 524 24.63 -2.10 55.24
CA GLU A 524 25.09 -0.74 54.92
C GLU A 524 24.37 -0.16 53.69
N LEU A 525 24.16 -0.95 52.64
CA LEU A 525 23.39 -0.55 51.47
C LEU A 525 21.93 -0.26 51.82
N LYS A 526 21.29 -1.08 52.67
CA LYS A 526 19.95 -0.83 53.21
C LYS A 526 19.91 0.49 53.99
N ALA A 527 20.88 0.72 54.87
CA ALA A 527 20.98 1.95 55.64
C ALA A 527 21.17 3.21 54.77
N GLU A 528 21.78 3.06 53.58
CA GLU A 528 21.93 4.14 52.60
C GLU A 528 20.74 4.32 51.65
N GLY A 529 19.66 3.55 51.84
CA GLY A 529 18.40 3.69 51.12
C GLY A 529 18.39 3.01 49.74
N PHE A 530 19.16 1.94 49.56
CA PHE A 530 19.01 1.07 48.39
C PHE A 530 17.78 0.16 48.55
N PRO A 531 17.04 -0.12 47.46
CA PRO A 531 15.82 -0.90 47.49
C PRO A 531 16.15 -2.40 47.57
N ILE A 532 16.46 -2.87 48.78
CA ILE A 532 16.81 -4.26 49.09
C ILE A 532 15.79 -4.79 50.12
N GLU A 533 15.06 -5.83 49.77
CA GLU A 533 14.09 -6.48 50.67
C GLU A 533 14.77 -7.25 51.81
#